data_AF-A0A960XCJ8-F1
#
_entry.id   AF-A0A960XCJ8-F1
#
_cell.length_a   1.000
_cell.length_b   1.000
_cell.length_c   1.000
_cell.angle_alpha   90.00
_cell.angle_beta   90.00
_cell.angle_gamma   90.00
#
_symmetry.space_group_name_H-M   'P 1'
#
loop_
_entity.id
_entity.type
_entity.pdbx_description
1 polymer ?
#
loop_
_entity_poly.entity_id
_entity_poly.type
_entity_poly.pdbx_seq_one_letter_code
_entity_poly.pdbx_strand_id
1 'polypeptide(L)'
;ILINATSCGMLSTDCPISFDCVLPHTTVFETICKPEETTLVKYAKAKQCRVHYGKELFHAQAQRQFAIWFPRVSKSPTCHPIHE
;
A
#
# COMPACT_ATOMS: atom_id res chain seq x y z
N ILE A 1 6.62 13.74 -0.37
CA ILE A 1 6.11 12.35 -0.35
C ILE A 1 5.52 12.13 1.03
N LEU A 2 4.35 11.50 1.13
CA LEU A 2 3.67 11.15 2.38
C LEU A 2 3.50 9.63 2.41
N ILE A 3 3.82 9.00 3.55
CA ILE A 3 3.67 7.55 3.73
C ILE A 3 2.88 7.32 5.03
N ASN A 4 1.72 6.69 4.94
CA ASN A 4 1.03 6.17 6.12
C ASN A 4 1.52 4.76 6.42
N ALA A 5 2.34 4.62 7.46
CA ALA A 5 2.79 3.35 8.01
C ALA A 5 2.14 3.02 9.35
N THR A 6 1.05 3.73 9.71
CA THR A 6 0.27 3.47 10.92
C THR A 6 -0.92 2.57 10.60
N SER A 7 -1.62 2.09 11.63
CA SER A 7 -2.89 1.37 11.48
C SER A 7 -4.13 2.29 11.35
N CYS A 8 -3.94 3.62 11.37
CA CYS A 8 -5.02 4.60 11.25
C CYS A 8 -5.69 4.50 9.88
N GLY A 9 -7.01 4.29 9.84
CA GLY A 9 -7.77 4.07 8.61
C GLY A 9 -8.06 2.60 8.29
N MET A 10 -7.57 1.64 9.09
CA MET A 10 -7.76 0.20 8.84
C MET A 10 -9.13 -0.29 9.33
N LEU A 11 -9.51 0.07 10.56
CA LEU A 11 -10.77 -0.32 11.18
C LEU A 11 -11.66 0.89 11.54
N SER A 12 -11.14 2.09 11.33
CA SER A 12 -11.84 3.36 11.56
C SER A 12 -11.74 4.24 10.33
N THR A 13 -12.51 5.33 10.32
CA THR A 13 -12.45 6.37 9.29
C THR A 13 -11.45 7.47 9.63
N ASP A 14 -10.56 7.27 10.59
CA ASP A 14 -9.61 8.28 11.02
C ASP A 14 -8.50 8.48 9.97
N CYS A 15 -8.03 9.72 9.87
CA CYS A 15 -6.87 10.08 9.05
C CYS A 15 -5.68 10.42 9.96
N PRO A 16 -4.48 9.86 9.71
CA PRO A 16 -3.33 10.03 10.60
C PRO A 16 -2.80 11.48 10.65
N ILE A 17 -3.21 12.33 9.71
CA ILE A 17 -2.81 13.73 9.61
C ILE A 17 -4.00 14.60 9.21
N SER A 18 -3.93 15.90 9.52
CA SER A 18 -4.74 16.87 8.77
C SER A 18 -4.25 16.93 7.33
N PHE A 19 -5.18 16.97 6.39
CA PHE A 19 -4.86 17.05 4.97
C PHE A 19 -4.70 18.50 4.48
N ASP A 20 -4.85 19.51 5.33
CA ASP A 20 -4.87 20.93 4.94
C ASP A 20 -3.55 21.39 4.31
N CYS A 21 -2.42 20.97 4.87
CA CYS A 21 -1.07 21.34 4.41
C CYS A 21 -0.53 20.46 3.28
N VAL A 22 -1.25 19.40 2.89
CA VAL A 22 -0.82 18.51 1.80
C VAL A 22 -0.99 19.24 0.46
N LEU A 23 0.10 19.36 -0.29
CA LEU A 23 0.11 19.99 -1.62
C LEU A 23 -0.44 19.03 -2.69
N PRO A 24 -1.11 19.55 -3.74
CA PRO A 24 -1.45 18.77 -4.93
C PRO A 24 -0.24 18.05 -5.54
N HIS A 25 -0.48 16.95 -6.23
CA HIS A 25 0.57 16.11 -6.85
C HIS A 25 1.58 15.47 -5.88
N THR A 26 1.40 15.65 -4.57
CA THR A 26 2.15 14.88 -3.56
C THR A 26 1.93 13.39 -3.82
N THR A 27 3.02 12.61 -3.80
CA THR A 27 2.92 11.15 -3.80
C THR A 27 2.54 10.70 -2.39
N VAL A 28 1.39 10.04 -2.26
CA VAL A 28 0.85 9.47 -1.03
C VAL A 28 0.92 7.95 -1.16
N PHE A 29 1.59 7.29 -0.22
CA PHE A 29 1.64 5.84 -0.13
C PHE A 29 0.87 5.38 1.11
N GLU A 30 -0.17 4.59 0.89
CA GLU A 30 -0.97 3.97 1.94
C GLU A 30 -0.52 2.52 2.10
N THR A 31 -0.12 2.11 3.32
CA THR A 31 0.28 0.70 3.56
C THR A 31 -0.89 -0.20 3.90
N ILE A 32 -2.04 0.38 4.27
CA ILE A 32 -3.28 -0.36 4.53
C ILE A 32 -3.80 -0.95 3.22
N CYS A 33 -4.01 -2.27 3.21
CA CYS A 33 -4.56 -2.99 2.05
C CYS A 33 -6.08 -3.16 2.12
N LYS A 34 -6.65 -3.09 3.33
CA LYS A 34 -8.07 -3.25 3.56
C LYS A 34 -8.52 -2.29 4.67
N PRO A 35 -9.46 -1.37 4.40
CA PRO A 35 -10.07 -1.10 3.09
C PRO A 35 -9.09 -0.48 2.08
N GLU A 36 -9.35 -0.61 0.78
CA GLU A 36 -8.54 0.04 -0.28
C GLU A 36 -8.73 1.56 -0.29
N GLU A 37 -9.94 2.05 0.00
CA GLU A 37 -10.28 3.47 0.09
C GLU A 37 -10.31 3.97 1.55
N THR A 38 -9.13 4.13 2.17
CA THR A 38 -9.01 4.80 3.47
C THR A 38 -9.38 6.27 3.37
N THR A 39 -9.64 6.93 4.51
CA THR A 39 -9.89 8.40 4.53
C THR A 39 -8.70 9.18 3.95
N LEU A 40 -7.47 8.71 4.20
CA LEU A 40 -6.26 9.28 3.61
C LEU A 40 -6.27 9.19 2.07
N VAL A 41 -6.60 8.02 1.52
CA VAL A 41 -6.70 7.81 0.06
C VAL A 41 -7.77 8.71 -0.56
N LYS A 42 -8.94 8.82 0.09
CA LYS A 42 -10.02 9.71 -0.37
C LYS A 42 -9.58 11.17 -0.41
N TYR A 43 -8.93 11.66 0.64
CA TYR A 43 -8.41 13.04 0.68
C TYR A 43 -7.28 13.26 -0.34
N ALA A 44 -6.38 12.30 -0.51
CA ALA A 44 -5.34 12.34 -1.51
C ALA A 44 -5.92 12.49 -2.93
N LYS A 45 -6.91 11.66 -3.28
CA LYS A 45 -7.61 11.75 -4.57
C LYS A 45 -8.31 13.10 -4.77
N ALA A 46 -9.03 13.57 -3.74
CA ALA A 46 -9.72 14.87 -3.79
C ALA A 46 -8.75 16.04 -4.01
N LYS A 47 -7.52 15.96 -3.49
CA LYS A 47 -6.44 16.95 -3.70
C LYS A 47 -5.55 16.68 -4.91
N GLN A 48 -5.91 15.77 -5.81
CA GLN A 48 -5.11 15.45 -7.01
C GLN A 48 -3.68 14.98 -6.68
N CYS A 49 -3.52 14.31 -5.54
CA CYS A 49 -2.29 13.60 -5.19
C CYS A 49 -2.16 12.31 -6.00
N ARG A 50 -0.93 11.79 -6.10
CA ARG A 50 -0.66 10.47 -6.70
C ARG A 50 -0.72 9.43 -5.60
N VAL A 51 -1.61 8.44 -5.72
CA VAL A 51 -1.78 7.40 -4.70
C VAL A 51 -1.07 6.12 -5.12
N HIS A 52 -0.21 5.59 -4.25
CA HIS A 52 0.27 4.22 -4.29
C HIS A 52 -0.43 3.41 -3.19
N TYR A 53 -0.93 2.23 -3.54
CA TYR A 53 -1.74 1.41 -2.64
C TYR A 53 -0.92 0.32 -1.96
N GLY A 54 -1.36 -0.05 -0.76
CA GLY A 54 -0.68 -1.05 0.07
C GLY A 54 -0.65 -2.43 -0.58
N LYS A 55 -1.58 -2.74 -1.49
CA LYS A 55 -1.65 -4.03 -2.18
C LYS A 55 -0.37 -4.39 -2.92
N GLU A 56 0.29 -3.40 -3.53
CA GLU A 56 1.55 -3.61 -4.25
C GLU A 56 2.67 -4.05 -3.29
N LEU A 57 2.77 -3.37 -2.14
CA LEU A 57 3.68 -3.75 -1.07
C LEU A 57 3.31 -5.13 -0.51
N PHE A 58 2.03 -5.41 -0.28
CA PHE A 58 1.56 -6.67 0.25
C PHE A 58 1.89 -7.86 -0.66
N HIS A 59 1.82 -7.69 -1.99
CA HIS A 59 2.28 -8.71 -2.93
C HIS A 59 3.80 -8.87 -2.92
N ALA A 60 4.54 -7.76 -2.99
CA ALA A 60 6.00 -7.80 -3.01
C ALA A 60 6.58 -8.47 -1.76
N GLN A 61 6.03 -8.15 -0.58
CA GLN A 61 6.47 -8.76 0.68
C GLN A 61 6.09 -10.24 0.75
N ALA A 62 4.91 -10.64 0.26
CA ALA A 62 4.49 -12.04 0.24
C ALA A 62 5.39 -12.89 -0.66
N GLN A 63 5.71 -12.38 -1.86
CA GLN A 63 6.66 -13.02 -2.77
C GLN A 63 8.04 -13.18 -2.11
N ARG A 64 8.52 -12.15 -1.41
CA ARG A 64 9.81 -12.20 -0.71
C ARG A 64 9.80 -13.22 0.43
N GLN A 65 8.76 -13.24 1.25
CA GLN A 65 8.58 -14.22 2.33
C GLN A 65 8.53 -15.65 1.76
N PHE A 66 7.77 -15.86 0.69
CA PHE A 66 7.68 -17.15 0.02
C PHE A 66 9.05 -17.64 -0.47
N ALA A 67 9.85 -16.77 -1.09
CA ALA A 67 11.20 -17.12 -1.54
C ALA A 67 12.15 -17.48 -0.38
N ILE A 68 11.97 -16.85 0.79
CA ILE A 68 12.76 -17.17 2.00
C ILE A 68 12.34 -18.53 2.58
N TRP A 69 11.04 -18.79 2.69
CA TRP A 69 10.53 -20.02 3.29
C TRP A 69 10.64 -21.24 2.36
N PHE A 70 10.52 -21.03 1.05
CA PHE A 70 10.48 -22.09 0.04
C PHE A 70 11.54 -21.88 -1.05
N PRO A 71 12.85 -21.84 -0.70
CA PRO A 71 13.90 -21.50 -1.65
C PRO A 71 14.01 -22.50 -2.83
N ARG A 72 13.65 -23.78 -2.62
CA ARG A 72 13.62 -24.78 -3.70
C ARG A 72 12.44 -24.61 -4.65
N VAL A 73 11.27 -24.23 -4.13
CA VAL A 73 10.06 -24.01 -4.95
C VAL A 73 10.19 -22.72 -5.73
N SER A 74 10.71 -21.65 -5.11
CA SER A 74 10.91 -20.35 -5.76
C SER A 74 11.86 -20.38 -6.97
N LYS A 75 12.78 -21.35 -7.01
CA LYS A 75 13.72 -21.56 -8.13
C LYS A 75 13.18 -22.52 -9.19
N SER A 76 12.00 -23.10 -8.96
CA SER A 76 11.37 -23.99 -9.94
C SER A 76 10.94 -23.18 -11.17
N PRO A 77 11.16 -23.68 -12.39
CA PRO A 77 10.69 -23.03 -13.61
C PRO A 77 9.15 -22.90 -13.70
N THR A 78 8.41 -23.60 -12.83
CA THR A 78 6.95 -23.53 -12.72
C THR A 78 6.44 -22.49 -11.70
N CYS A 79 7.32 -21.84 -10.94
CA CYS A 79 6.93 -20.80 -9.98
C CYS A 79 6.84 -19.45 -10.70
N HIS A 80 5.62 -19.03 -11.06
CA HIS A 80 5.38 -17.74 -11.68
C HIS A 80 5.14 -16.65 -10.62
N PRO A 81 5.56 -15.39 -10.87
CA PRO A 81 5.21 -14.28 -10.00
C PRO A 81 3.69 -14.12 -9.95
N ILE A 82 3.18 -13.71 -8.80
CA ILE A 82 1.77 -13.34 -8.65
C ILE A 82 1.58 -12.04 -9.44
N HIS A 83 0.92 -12.13 -10.60
CA HIS A 83 0.47 -10.99 -11.40
C HIS A 83 -1.05 -10.89 -11.27
N GLU A 84 -1.55 -9.70 -10.91
CA GLU A 84 -2.98 -9.36 -10.97
C GLU A 84 -3.42 -9.08 -12.41
#